data_AF-A0AB33ZTR9-F1
#
_entry.id   AF-A0AB33ZTR9-F1
#
_cell.length_a   1.000
_cell.length_b   1.000
_cell.length_c   1.000
_cell.angle_alpha   90.00
_cell.angle_beta   90.00
_cell.angle_gamma   90.00
#
_symmetry.space_group_name_H-M   'P 1'
#
loop_
_entity.id
_entity.type
_entity.pdbx_description
1 polymer ?
#
loop_
_entity_poly.entity_id
_entity_poly.type
_entity_poly.pdbx_seq_one_letter_code
_entity_poly.pdbx_strand_id
1 'polypeptide(L)'
;MKYSVIVCDDDEVLAKNLAKNIKYAVSNFTDDNPVYENIEINLELVATTFEQVVSYVVANDIQNAIYFLDIELSQNSEAKNGVDLAEFIKKQDPNA
;
A
#
# COMPACT_ATOMS: atom_id res chain seq x y z
N MET A 1 -8.60 1.23 15.71
CA MET A 1 -7.28 0.95 15.12
C MET A 1 -7.26 1.56 13.73
N LYS A 2 -6.18 2.29 13.41
CA LYS A 2 -6.00 2.89 12.10
C LYS A 2 -4.99 2.05 11.31
N TYR A 3 -5.34 1.70 10.08
CA TYR A 3 -4.46 1.01 9.15
C TYR A 3 -4.27 1.90 7.91
N SER A 4 -3.03 2.27 7.64
CA SER A 4 -2.65 2.89 6.37
C SER A 4 -2.54 1.81 5.30
N VAL A 5 -3.08 2.07 4.12
CA VAL A 5 -2.97 1.18 2.95
C VAL A 5 -2.15 1.90 1.88
N ILE A 6 -1.13 1.21 1.37
CA ILE A 6 -0.25 1.70 0.31
C ILE A 6 -0.32 0.70 -0.85
N VAL A 7 -0.58 1.20 -2.06
CA VAL A 7 -0.63 0.41 -3.29
C VAL A 7 0.52 0.84 -4.19
N CYS A 8 1.26 -0.11 -4.75
CA CYS A 8 2.36 0.12 -5.68
C CYS A 8 2.31 -0.88 -6.83
N ASP A 9 2.13 -0.38 -8.04
CA ASP A 9 2.05 -1.17 -9.27
C ASP A 9 2.47 -0.26 -10.43
N ASP A 10 3.40 -0.70 -11.28
CA ASP A 10 3.94 0.14 -12.37
C ASP A 10 2.89 0.47 -13.44
N ASP A 11 1.83 -0.33 -13.53
CA ASP A 11 0.61 -0.02 -14.25
C ASP A 11 -0.30 0.89 -13.39
N GLU A 12 -0.28 2.18 -13.72
CA GLU A 12 -1.10 3.20 -13.04
C GLU A 12 -2.61 2.87 -13.05
N VAL A 13 -3.10 2.21 -14.10
CA VAL A 13 -4.52 1.85 -14.22
C VAL A 13 -4.84 0.70 -13.27
N LEU A 14 -3.98 -0.33 -13.18
CA LEU A 14 -4.14 -1.42 -12.22
C LEU A 14 -4.04 -0.91 -10.78
N ALA A 15 -3.02 -0.08 -10.48
CA ALA A 15 -2.83 0.54 -9.17
C ALA A 15 -4.10 1.29 -8.70
N LYS A 16 -4.64 2.16 -9.57
CA LYS A 16 -5.84 2.95 -9.27
C LYS A 16 -7.10 2.09 -9.14
N ASN A 17 -7.25 1.07 -9.98
CA ASN A 17 -8.39 0.17 -9.91
C ASN A 17 -8.38 -0.66 -8.61
N LEU A 18 -7.22 -1.17 -8.21
CA LEU A 18 -7.06 -1.87 -6.95
C LEU A 18 -7.37 -0.96 -5.76
N ALA A 19 -6.80 0.25 -5.74
CA ALA A 19 -7.09 1.28 -4.76
C ALA A 19 -8.60 1.57 -4.62
N LYS A 20 -9.29 1.69 -5.77
CA LYS A 20 -10.74 1.92 -5.81
C LYS A 20 -11.50 0.72 -5.23
N ASN A 21 -11.11 -0.50 -5.57
CA ASN A 21 -11.73 -1.73 -5.05
C ASN A 21 -11.54 -1.86 -3.53
N ILE A 22 -10.35 -1.55 -3.02
CA ILE A 22 -10.07 -1.51 -1.58
C ILE A 22 -11.00 -0.49 -0.90
N LYS A 23 -11.11 0.73 -1.45
CA LYS A 23 -12.00 1.75 -0.88
C LYS A 23 -13.46 1.29 -0.80
N TYR A 24 -13.97 0.62 -1.84
CA TYR A 24 -15.32 0.07 -1.82
C TYR A 24 -15.47 -1.05 -0.77
N ALA A 25 -14.50 -1.96 -0.69
CA ALA A 25 -14.52 -3.02 0.31
C ALA A 25 -14.56 -2.44 1.73
N VAL A 26 -13.69 -1.47 2.03
CA VAL A 26 -13.65 -0.78 3.33
C VAL A 26 -15.00 -0.15 3.67
N SER A 27 -15.60 0.60 2.74
CA SER A 27 -16.91 1.23 2.97
C SER A 27 -17.99 0.19 3.30
N ASN A 28 -18.05 -0.90 2.54
CA ASN A 28 -19.03 -1.96 2.78
C ASN A 28 -18.80 -2.65 4.13
N PHE A 29 -17.54 -2.84 4.54
CA PHE A 29 -17.23 -3.45 5.84
C PHE A 29 -17.68 -2.60 7.02
N THR A 30 -17.53 -1.27 6.94
CA THR A 30 -17.87 -0.35 8.02
C THR A 30 -19.36 -0.06 8.12
N ASP A 31 -20.09 -0.05 7.00
CA ASP A 31 -21.51 0.30 6.96
C ASP A 31 -22.41 -0.82 7.52
N ASP A 32 -21.99 -2.09 7.39
CA ASP A 32 -22.84 -3.25 7.68
C ASP A 32 -22.61 -3.90 9.05
N ASN A 33 -21.60 -3.47 9.83
CA ASN A 33 -21.27 -4.15 11.09
C ASN A 33 -20.65 -3.23 12.17
N PRO A 34 -21.35 -3.01 13.31
CA PRO A 34 -20.86 -2.14 14.39
C PRO A 34 -19.58 -2.65 15.07
N VAL A 35 -19.19 -3.92 14.88
CA VAL A 35 -17.90 -4.44 15.35
C VAL A 35 -16.72 -3.71 14.69
N TYR A 36 -16.91 -3.14 13.50
CA TYR A 36 -15.86 -2.46 12.75
C TYR A 36 -15.90 -0.92 12.85
N GLU A 37 -16.83 -0.34 13.63
CA GLU A 37 -16.93 1.12 13.81
C GLU A 37 -15.62 1.77 14.28
N ASN A 38 -14.78 1.03 15.00
CA ASN A 38 -13.51 1.52 15.52
C ASN A 38 -12.31 1.21 14.61
N ILE A 39 -12.51 0.61 13.44
CA ILE A 39 -11.46 0.32 12.46
C ILE A 39 -11.50 1.40 11.38
N GLU A 40 -10.39 2.13 11.23
CA GLU A 40 -10.21 3.13 10.19
C GLU A 40 -9.16 2.60 9.20
N ILE A 41 -9.56 2.36 7.95
CA ILE A 41 -8.64 1.92 6.89
C ILE A 41 -8.51 3.07 5.88
N ASN A 42 -7.33 3.64 5.80
CA ASN A 42 -7.06 4.81 4.97
C ASN A 42 -6.10 4.44 3.83
N LEU A 43 -6.55 4.60 2.59
CA LEU A 43 -5.67 4.53 1.44
C LEU A 43 -4.81 5.80 1.39
N GLU A 44 -3.55 5.68 1.79
CA GLU A 44 -2.65 6.83 1.98
C GLU A 44 -1.77 7.11 0.76
N LEU A 45 -1.43 6.07 -0.02
CA LEU A 45 -0.62 6.22 -1.23
C LEU A 45 -1.05 5.23 -2.31
N VAL A 46 -1.13 5.74 -3.54
CA VAL A 46 -1.13 4.93 -4.77
C VAL A 46 0.08 5.38 -5.57
N ALA A 47 1.05 4.48 -5.70
CA ALA A 47 2.34 4.71 -6.33
C ALA A 47 2.49 3.82 -7.56
N THR A 48 3.38 4.24 -8.45
CA THR A 48 3.76 3.48 -9.65
C THR A 48 5.25 3.21 -9.72
N THR A 49 6.02 3.60 -8.71
CA THR A 49 7.46 3.33 -8.66
C THR A 49 7.92 2.97 -7.25
N PHE A 50 9.02 2.22 -7.20
CA PHE A 50 9.75 1.90 -5.98
C PHE A 50 10.08 3.16 -5.16
N GLU A 51 10.61 4.20 -5.80
CA GLU A 51 11.08 5.42 -5.14
C GLU A 51 9.95 6.22 -4.50
N GLN A 52 8.76 6.22 -5.09
CA GLN A 52 7.60 6.91 -4.52
C GLN A 52 7.22 6.29 -3.17
N VAL A 53 7.17 4.95 -3.10
CA VAL A 53 6.86 4.24 -1.85
C VAL A 53 7.94 4.46 -0.81
N VAL A 54 9.22 4.30 -1.19
CA VAL A 54 10.34 4.53 -0.27
C VAL A 54 10.32 5.94 0.30
N SER A 55 10.16 6.94 -0.57
CA SER A 55 10.12 8.35 -0.14
C SER A 55 8.96 8.60 0.82
N TYR A 56 7.79 8.03 0.54
CA TYR A 56 6.61 8.20 1.38
C TYR A 56 6.74 7.51 2.74
N VAL A 57 7.17 6.25 2.77
CA VAL A 57 7.33 5.47 4.01
C VAL A 57 8.32 6.14 4.95
N VAL A 58 9.47 6.60 4.42
CA VAL A 58 10.49 7.28 5.23
C VAL A 58 10.01 8.66 5.69
N ALA A 59 9.37 9.44 4.82
CA ALA A 59 8.97 10.81 5.16
C ALA A 59 7.84 10.87 6.21
N ASN A 60 7.00 9.83 6.28
CA ASN A 60 5.81 9.81 7.14
C ASN A 60 5.94 8.85 8.34
N ASP A 61 7.09 8.20 8.54
CA ASP A 61 7.34 7.21 9.60
C ASP A 61 6.19 6.18 9.69
N ILE A 62 5.87 5.58 8.54
CA ILE A 62 4.74 4.64 8.42
C ILE A 62 5.03 3.38 9.24
N GLN A 63 4.05 2.96 10.05
CA GLN A 63 4.11 1.78 10.92
C GLN A 63 2.79 1.00 10.87
N ASN A 64 2.86 -0.33 10.84
CA ASN A 64 1.73 -1.25 10.77
C ASN A 64 0.80 -1.00 9.57
N ALA A 65 1.36 -0.60 8.43
CA ALA A 65 0.60 -0.41 7.21
C ALA A 65 0.38 -1.73 6.45
N ILE A 66 -0.64 -1.74 5.61
CA ILE A 66 -0.94 -2.84 4.69
C ILE A 66 -0.44 -2.43 3.31
N TYR A 67 0.41 -3.26 2.71
CA TYR A 67 1.05 -2.98 1.45
C TYR A 67 0.55 -3.93 0.36
N PHE A 68 0.10 -3.36 -0.76
CA PHE A 68 -0.17 -4.09 -2.00
C PHE A 68 0.92 -3.73 -2.99
N LEU A 69 1.85 -4.66 -3.23
CA LEU A 69 3.04 -4.42 -4.04
C LEU A 69 3.00 -5.37 -5.24
N ASP A 70 3.02 -4.83 -6.45
CA ASP A 70 3.32 -5.64 -7.61
C ASP A 70 4.79 -6.07 -7.60
N ILE A 71 5.05 -7.29 -8.07
CA ILE A 71 6.40 -7.86 -8.11
C ILE A 71 7.22 -7.18 -9.20
N GLU A 72 6.63 -6.89 -10.35
CA GLU A 72 7.32 -6.37 -11.53
C GLU A 72 7.16 -4.85 -11.66
N LEU A 73 7.84 -4.08 -10.82
CA LEU A 73 7.72 -2.61 -10.80
C LEU A 73 8.44 -1.87 -11.95
N SER A 74 9.07 -2.60 -12.87
CA SER A 74 9.77 -2.02 -14.01
C SER A 74 10.10 -3.07 -15.06
N GLN A 75 10.03 -2.66 -16.33
CA GLN A 75 10.51 -3.43 -17.48
C GLN A 75 12.06 -3.46 -17.57
N ASN A 76 12.77 -2.69 -16.75
CA ASN A 76 14.22 -2.74 -16.66
C ASN A 76 14.66 -3.84 -15.68
N SER A 77 15.32 -4.88 -16.18
CA SER A 77 15.80 -6.02 -15.37
C SER A 77 16.81 -5.67 -14.28
N GLU A 78 17.47 -4.50 -14.37
CA GLU A 78 18.40 -4.02 -13.34
C GLU A 78 17.73 -3.10 -12.31
N ALA A 79 16.48 -2.69 -12.55
CA ALA A 79 15.74 -1.87 -11.60
C ALA A 79 15.27 -2.71 -10.40
N LYS A 80 15.11 -2.05 -9.26
CA LYS A 80 14.57 -2.69 -8.06
C LYS A 80 13.11 -3.07 -8.27
N ASN A 81 12.75 -4.26 -7.81
CA ASN A 81 11.43 -4.85 -8.00
C ASN A 81 10.59 -4.80 -6.71
N GLY A 82 9.38 -5.39 -6.75
CA GLY A 82 8.49 -5.42 -5.60
C GLY A 82 9.00 -6.22 -4.39
N VAL A 83 9.85 -7.22 -4.63
CA VAL A 83 10.48 -8.00 -3.56
C VAL A 83 11.53 -7.16 -2.85
N ASP A 84 12.37 -6.44 -3.60
CA ASP A 84 13.32 -5.48 -3.03
C ASP A 84 12.59 -4.40 -2.21
N LEU A 85 11.41 -3.99 -2.67
CA LEU A 85 10.59 -2.99 -1.98
C LEU A 85 10.04 -3.55 -0.67
N ALA A 86 9.55 -4.79 -0.66
CA ALA A 86 9.10 -5.47 0.54
C ALA A 86 10.25 -5.62 1.57
N GLU A 87 11.46 -5.96 1.12
CA GLU A 87 12.64 -6.03 2.01
C GLU A 87 13.03 -4.67 2.60
N PHE A 88 12.89 -3.60 1.81
CA PHE A 88 13.10 -2.24 2.31
C PHE A 88 12.03 -1.87 3.35
N ILE A 89 10.76 -2.09 3.04
CA ILE A 89 9.63 -1.78 3.90
C ILE A 89 9.78 -2.50 5.24
N LYS A 90 10.11 -3.80 5.25
CA LYS A 90 10.27 -4.58 6.49
C LYS A 90 11.33 -4.03 7.44
N LYS A 91 12.31 -3.27 6.94
CA LYS A 91 13.32 -2.60 7.78
C LYS A 91 12.78 -1.33 8.43
N GLN A 92 11.78 -0.68 7.82
CA GLN A 92 11.18 0.56 8.29
C GLN A 92 9.88 0.32 9.09
N ASP A 93 9.04 -0.58 8.59
CA ASP A 93 7.81 -1.08 9.22
C ASP A 93 7.97 -2.59 9.49
N PRO A 94 8.47 -2.98 10.68
CA PRO A 94 8.77 -4.37 10.99
C PRO A 94 7.56 -5.31 11.03
N ASN A 95 6.35 -4.75 11.12
CA ASN A 95 5.09 -5.49 11.21
C ASN A 95 4.35 -5.58 9.87
N ALA A 96 4.92 -5.04 8.81
CA ALA A 96 4.43 -5.15 7.43
C ALA A 96 4.42 -6.60 6.92
#